data_AF-K0VCU0-F1
#
_entry.id   AF-K0VCU0-F1
#
_cell.length_a   1.000
_cell.length_b   1.000
_cell.length_c   1.000
_cell.angle_alpha   90.00
_cell.angle_beta   90.00
_cell.angle_gamma   90.00
#
_symmetry.space_group_name_H-M   'P 1'
#
loop_
_entity.id
_entity.type
_entity.pdbx_description
1 polymer ?
#
loop_
_entity_poly.entity_id
_entity_poly.type
_entity_poly.pdbx_seq_one_letter_code
_entity_poly.pdbx_strand_id
1 'polypeptide(L)'
;MSPEPAAQLGRGGGERARDAAGRAVAMAFADWGIPTPASLQAVRRALPTVKLIASGGIRDGVDVAKAIRLGADIAGQAAGVLPAATVSTEAVVAHFEVVIRQLAVACFCTGSPDLATLRQARLLPSAHLLPSAHPPVG
;
A
#
# COMPACT_ATOMS: atom_id res chain seq x y z
N MET A 1 -21.28 22.48 19.48
CA MET A 1 -20.59 21.18 19.48
C MET A 1 -20.33 20.84 18.01
N SER A 2 -19.18 21.24 17.48
CA SER A 2 -18.86 20.97 16.07
C SER A 2 -18.56 19.49 15.90
N PRO A 3 -19.10 18.82 14.86
CA PRO A 3 -18.78 17.42 14.60
C PRO A 3 -17.29 17.33 14.26
N GLU A 4 -16.55 16.56 15.06
CA GLU A 4 -15.16 16.24 14.79
C GLU A 4 -15.12 15.40 13.49
N PRO A 5 -14.45 15.85 12.42
CA PRO A 5 -14.52 15.15 11.15
C PRO A 5 -13.82 13.79 11.31
N ALA A 6 -14.52 12.71 10.93
CA ALA A 6 -14.04 11.32 10.94
C ALA A 6 -12.64 11.11 10.33
N ALA A 7 -12.12 12.10 9.59
CA ALA A 7 -10.74 12.22 9.12
C ALA A 7 -9.65 12.21 10.23
N GLN A 8 -10.02 12.29 11.51
CA GLN A 8 -9.10 12.24 12.66
C GLN A 8 -9.11 10.90 13.43
N LEU A 9 -9.85 9.89 12.99
CA LEU A 9 -9.95 8.60 13.72
C LEU A 9 -8.97 7.50 13.26
N GLY A 10 -8.19 7.70 12.20
CA GLY A 10 -7.17 6.72 11.77
C GLY A 10 -5.84 6.85 12.55
N ARG A 11 -4.86 5.97 12.31
CA ARG A 11 -3.51 6.07 12.93
C ARG A 11 -2.91 7.48 12.87
N GLY A 12 -2.99 8.16 11.72
CA GLY A 12 -2.50 9.53 11.57
C GLY A 12 -3.33 10.59 12.31
N GLY A 13 -4.47 10.23 12.86
CA GLY A 13 -5.29 11.07 13.74
C GLY A 13 -4.77 11.13 15.18
N GLY A 14 -4.24 10.01 15.71
CA GLY A 14 -3.61 9.97 17.03
C GLY A 14 -2.42 10.90 17.14
N GLU A 15 -1.60 10.99 16.09
CA GLU A 15 -0.45 11.92 16.03
C GLU A 15 -0.88 13.40 16.03
N ARG A 16 -2.12 13.69 15.64
CA ARG A 16 -2.69 15.05 15.58
C ARG A 16 -3.50 15.42 16.84
N ALA A 17 -3.72 14.48 17.77
CA ALA A 17 -4.56 14.70 18.95
C ALA A 17 -3.84 15.52 20.03
N ARG A 18 -4.55 16.53 20.56
CA ARG A 18 -4.02 17.53 21.50
C ARG A 18 -3.80 17.01 22.92
N ASP A 19 -4.56 15.99 23.33
CA ASP A 19 -4.51 15.40 24.67
C ASP A 19 -4.51 13.86 24.63
N ALA A 20 -4.35 13.24 25.80
CA ALA A 20 -4.29 11.79 25.94
C ALA A 20 -5.62 11.10 25.61
N ALA A 21 -6.75 11.76 25.89
CA ALA A 21 -8.09 11.21 25.63
C ALA A 21 -8.35 11.12 24.12
N GLY A 22 -8.08 12.19 23.37
CA GLY A 22 -8.19 12.21 21.91
C GLY A 22 -7.24 11.21 21.24
N ARG A 23 -6.03 11.03 21.78
CA ARG A 23 -5.13 9.96 21.32
C ARG A 23 -5.73 8.58 21.52
N ALA A 24 -6.29 8.30 22.69
CA ALA A 24 -6.90 7.01 22.99
C ALA A 24 -8.09 6.71 22.07
N VAL A 25 -8.93 7.72 21.79
CA VAL A 25 -10.04 7.60 20.84
C VAL A 25 -9.52 7.30 19.43
N ALA A 26 -8.58 8.09 18.89
CA ALA A 26 -8.06 7.84 17.54
C ALA A 26 -7.37 6.48 17.41
N MET A 27 -6.65 6.03 18.46
CA MET A 27 -6.01 4.73 18.45
C MET A 27 -6.99 3.56 18.51
N ALA A 28 -8.18 3.73 19.10
CA ALA A 28 -9.23 2.72 19.09
C ALA A 28 -9.75 2.41 17.67
N PHE A 29 -9.61 3.36 16.74
CA PHE A 29 -10.03 3.23 15.34
C PHE A 29 -8.84 3.16 14.37
N ALA A 30 -7.62 2.98 14.88
CA ALA A 30 -6.38 2.94 14.09
C ALA A 30 -6.44 1.94 12.92
N ASP A 31 -7.05 0.77 13.16
CA ASP A 31 -7.16 -0.31 12.18
C ASP A 31 -8.61 -0.47 11.66
N TRP A 32 -9.45 0.55 11.86
CA TRP A 32 -10.82 0.59 11.34
C TRP A 32 -10.83 0.86 9.82
N GLY A 33 -11.37 -0.07 9.04
CA GLY A 33 -11.51 0.04 7.58
C GLY A 33 -11.18 -1.26 6.85
N ILE A 34 -11.21 -1.22 5.52
CA ILE A 34 -10.82 -2.36 4.67
C ILE A 34 -9.39 -2.15 4.17
N PRO A 35 -8.44 -3.05 4.46
CA PRO A 35 -7.06 -2.93 3.97
C PRO A 35 -6.99 -2.84 2.44
N THR A 36 -6.16 -1.94 1.92
CA THR A 36 -5.99 -1.71 0.47
C THR A 36 -5.85 -3.00 -0.35
N PRO A 37 -5.04 -4.00 0.06
CA PRO A 37 -4.94 -5.28 -0.66
C PRO A 37 -6.29 -6.01 -0.80
N ALA A 38 -7.07 -6.08 0.28
CA ALA A 38 -8.37 -6.74 0.30
C ALA A 38 -9.40 -5.98 -0.55
N SER A 39 -9.41 -4.65 -0.44
CA SER A 39 -10.27 -3.77 -1.25
C SER A 39 -10.02 -3.93 -2.75
N LEU A 40 -8.75 -3.92 -3.18
CA LEU A 40 -8.38 -4.08 -4.58
C LEU A 40 -8.89 -5.41 -5.16
N GLN A 41 -8.66 -6.51 -4.45
CA GLN A 41 -9.08 -7.83 -4.90
C GLN A 41 -10.60 -7.98 -4.91
N ALA A 42 -11.31 -7.40 -3.93
CA ALA A 42 -12.77 -7.43 -3.89
C ALA A 42 -13.38 -6.65 -5.05
N VAL A 43 -12.93 -5.41 -5.26
CA VAL A 43 -13.44 -4.54 -6.33
C VAL A 43 -13.08 -5.11 -7.70
N ARG A 44 -11.84 -5.59 -7.93
CA ARG A 44 -11.47 -6.17 -9.22
C ARG A 44 -12.30 -7.42 -9.56
N ARG A 45 -12.67 -8.23 -8.58
CA ARG A 45 -13.55 -9.39 -8.78
C ARG A 45 -14.98 -8.96 -9.15
N ALA A 46 -15.51 -7.94 -8.47
CA ALA A 46 -16.87 -7.44 -8.72
C ALA A 46 -16.98 -6.62 -10.02
N LEU A 47 -15.94 -5.87 -10.38
CA LEU A 47 -15.89 -4.95 -11.51
C LEU A 47 -14.62 -5.19 -12.35
N PRO A 48 -14.59 -6.26 -13.19
CA PRO A 48 -13.37 -6.72 -13.84
C PRO A 48 -12.73 -5.71 -14.80
N THR A 49 -13.50 -4.79 -15.37
CA THR A 49 -13.06 -3.88 -16.45
C THR A 49 -12.90 -2.43 -16.01
N VAL A 50 -13.41 -2.05 -14.83
CA VAL A 50 -13.31 -0.67 -14.34
C VAL A 50 -11.85 -0.33 -14.05
N LYS A 51 -11.49 0.95 -14.25
CA LYS A 51 -10.18 1.46 -13.86
C LYS A 51 -10.10 1.58 -12.34
N LEU A 52 -9.15 0.88 -11.73
CA LEU A 52 -8.94 0.87 -10.28
C LEU A 52 -7.67 1.65 -9.93
N ILE A 53 -7.79 2.57 -8.99
CA ILE A 53 -6.67 3.30 -8.42
C ILE A 53 -6.42 2.76 -7.01
N ALA A 54 -5.20 2.28 -6.76
CA ALA A 54 -4.76 1.96 -5.42
C ALA A 54 -4.26 3.21 -4.71
N SER A 55 -4.83 3.51 -3.55
CA SER A 55 -4.37 4.59 -2.67
C SER A 55 -4.43 4.12 -1.23
N GLY A 56 -3.62 4.73 -0.37
CA GLY A 56 -3.54 4.38 1.05
C GLY A 56 -2.51 3.29 1.31
N GLY A 57 -1.43 3.66 2.02
CA GLY A 57 -0.34 2.76 2.39
C GLY A 57 0.74 2.51 1.33
N ILE A 58 0.67 3.15 0.15
CA ILE A 58 1.72 3.04 -0.88
C ILE A 58 2.92 3.91 -0.48
N ARG A 59 4.08 3.28 -0.27
CA ARG A 59 5.30 3.95 0.23
C ARG A 59 6.44 3.97 -0.77
N ASP A 60 6.55 2.92 -1.57
CA ASP A 60 7.66 2.69 -2.49
C ASP A 60 7.22 1.98 -3.77
N GLY A 61 8.14 1.76 -4.71
CA GLY A 61 7.84 1.08 -5.97
C GLY A 61 7.47 -0.41 -5.82
N VAL A 62 7.84 -1.05 -4.71
CA VAL A 62 7.48 -2.44 -4.43
C VAL A 62 6.00 -2.52 -4.00
N ASP A 63 5.53 -1.57 -3.19
CA ASP A 63 4.13 -1.44 -2.84
C ASP A 63 3.27 -1.11 -4.07
N VAL A 64 3.77 -0.28 -5.01
CA VAL A 64 3.14 -0.06 -6.32
C VAL A 64 3.04 -1.38 -7.11
N ALA A 65 4.13 -2.15 -7.18
CA ALA A 65 4.14 -3.43 -7.89
C ALA A 65 3.10 -4.41 -7.32
N LYS A 66 3.02 -4.51 -5.98
CA LYS A 66 2.01 -5.31 -5.28
C LYS A 66 0.60 -4.83 -5.60
N ALA A 67 0.35 -3.51 -5.56
CA ALA A 67 -0.96 -2.95 -5.85
C ALA A 67 -1.41 -3.27 -7.28
N ILE A 68 -0.54 -3.09 -8.27
CA ILE A 68 -0.80 -3.45 -9.67
C ILE A 68 -1.11 -4.94 -9.78
N ARG A 69 -0.29 -5.77 -9.14
CA ARG A 69 -0.48 -7.22 -9.12
C ARG A 69 -1.82 -7.63 -8.50
N LEU A 70 -2.29 -6.92 -7.47
CA LEU A 70 -3.55 -7.19 -6.79
C LEU A 70 -4.78 -6.66 -7.55
N GLY A 71 -4.59 -6.00 -8.68
CA GLY A 71 -5.67 -5.59 -9.58
C GLY A 71 -5.85 -4.09 -9.74
N ALA A 72 -4.92 -3.26 -9.26
CA ALA A 72 -4.91 -1.82 -9.53
C ALA A 72 -4.35 -1.52 -10.92
N ASP A 73 -4.91 -0.53 -11.62
CA ASP A 73 -4.34 -0.01 -12.87
C ASP A 73 -3.32 1.10 -12.62
N ILE A 74 -3.51 1.85 -11.53
CA ILE A 74 -2.69 2.99 -11.14
C ILE A 74 -2.51 2.94 -9.62
N ALA A 75 -1.38 3.43 -9.10
CA ALA A 75 -1.15 3.62 -7.67
C ALA A 75 -0.84 5.09 -7.37
N GLY A 76 -1.36 5.60 -6.25
CA GLY A 76 -1.13 6.98 -5.78
C GLY A 76 -0.53 7.03 -4.38
N GLN A 77 0.31 8.04 -4.13
CA GLN A 77 0.88 8.33 -2.82
C GLN A 77 0.36 9.66 -2.27
N ALA A 78 -0.04 9.66 -1.00
CA ALA A 78 -0.34 10.86 -0.24
C ALA A 78 0.70 11.04 0.88
N ALA A 79 0.57 10.30 1.99
CA ALA A 79 1.53 10.36 3.08
C ALA A 79 2.96 9.97 2.66
N GLY A 80 3.11 9.02 1.74
CA GLY A 80 4.43 8.54 1.29
C GLY A 80 5.28 9.57 0.56
N VAL A 81 4.68 10.57 -0.10
CA VAL A 81 5.39 11.65 -0.79
C VAL A 81 5.52 12.92 0.06
N LEU A 82 4.75 13.01 1.15
CA LEU A 82 4.68 14.23 1.97
C LEU A 82 6.04 14.70 2.49
N PRO A 83 6.97 13.85 2.98
CA PRO A 83 8.30 14.31 3.41
C PRO A 83 9.05 15.04 2.29
N ALA A 84 9.07 14.49 1.07
CA ALA A 84 9.70 15.12 -0.08
C ALA A 84 8.98 16.43 -0.46
N ALA A 85 7.65 16.45 -0.42
CA ALA A 85 6.84 17.62 -0.73
C ALA A 85 7.04 18.80 0.24
N THR A 86 7.44 18.52 1.49
CA THR A 86 7.81 19.58 2.45
C THR A 86 9.19 20.21 2.19
N VAL A 87 10.00 19.58 1.34
CA VAL A 87 11.35 20.05 1.00
C VAL A 87 11.33 20.90 -0.27
N SER A 88 10.98 20.31 -1.43
CA SER A 88 10.90 21.02 -2.70
C SER A 88 10.22 20.19 -3.80
N THR A 89 9.93 20.82 -4.94
CA THR A 89 9.46 20.12 -6.15
C THR A 89 10.49 19.10 -6.65
N GLU A 90 11.77 19.46 -6.64
CA GLU A 90 12.87 18.59 -7.07
C GLU A 90 12.98 17.37 -6.17
N ALA A 91 12.77 17.52 -4.86
CA ALA A 91 12.73 16.40 -3.93
C ALA A 91 11.56 15.45 -4.25
N VAL A 92 10.39 15.96 -4.64
CA VAL A 92 9.26 15.13 -5.08
C VAL A 92 9.59 14.38 -6.37
N VAL A 93 10.22 15.04 -7.34
CA VAL A 93 10.68 14.38 -8.58
C VAL A 93 11.66 13.26 -8.25
N ALA A 94 12.70 13.54 -7.45
CA ALA A 94 13.68 12.54 -7.04
C ALA A 94 13.06 11.36 -6.28
N HIS A 95 12.07 11.63 -5.42
CA HIS A 95 11.29 10.58 -4.74
C HIS A 95 10.60 9.66 -5.75
N PHE A 96 9.91 10.21 -6.74
CA PHE A 96 9.21 9.39 -7.74
C PHE A 96 10.16 8.69 -8.70
N GLU A 97 11.33 9.25 -9.02
CA GLU A 97 12.37 8.53 -9.78
C GLU A 97 12.83 7.27 -9.05
N VAL A 98 13.03 7.34 -7.73
CA VAL A 98 13.35 6.17 -6.91
C VAL A 98 12.21 5.15 -6.92
N VAL A 99 10.96 5.60 -6.75
CA VAL A 99 9.77 4.73 -6.80
C VAL A 99 9.67 4.01 -8.16
N ILE A 100 9.86 4.74 -9.26
CA ILE A 100 9.83 4.18 -10.62
C ILE A 100 10.94 3.14 -10.80
N ARG A 101 12.16 3.42 -10.33
CA ARG A 101 13.28 2.49 -10.42
C ARG A 101 13.04 1.22 -9.60
N GLN A 102 12.48 1.34 -8.39
CA GLN A 102 12.11 0.19 -7.57
C GLN A 102 11.03 -0.67 -8.23
N LEU A 103 10.02 -0.04 -8.86
CA LEU A 103 9.01 -0.76 -9.64
C LEU A 103 9.63 -1.50 -10.81
N ALA A 104 10.56 -0.88 -11.55
CA ALA A 104 11.28 -1.52 -12.63
C ALA A 104 12.11 -2.73 -12.15
N VAL A 105 12.75 -2.62 -10.98
CA VAL A 105 13.46 -3.76 -10.36
C VAL A 105 12.49 -4.88 -9.97
N ALA A 106 11.31 -4.55 -9.42
CA ALA A 106 10.29 -5.54 -9.10
C ALA A 106 9.77 -6.27 -10.37
N CYS A 107 9.58 -5.53 -11.47
CA CYS A 107 9.28 -6.08 -12.79
C CYS A 107 10.37 -7.07 -13.24
N PHE A 108 11.65 -6.68 -13.17
CA PHE A 108 12.78 -7.55 -13.51
C PHE A 108 12.80 -8.83 -12.66
N CYS A 109 12.69 -8.71 -11.33
CA CYS A 109 12.69 -9.85 -10.41
C CYS A 109 11.51 -10.82 -10.62
N THR A 110 10.43 -10.36 -11.25
CA THR A 110 9.25 -11.18 -11.55
C THR A 110 9.17 -11.61 -13.01
N GLY A 111 10.20 -11.31 -13.83
CA GLY A 111 10.21 -11.63 -15.26
C GLY A 111 9.13 -10.89 -16.05
N SER A 112 8.71 -9.73 -15.59
CA SER A 112 7.63 -8.94 -16.19
C SER A 112 8.22 -7.79 -17.02
N PRO A 113 8.16 -7.82 -18.36
CA PRO A 113 8.70 -6.74 -19.20
C PRO A 113 7.85 -5.46 -19.14
N ASP A 114 6.59 -5.57 -18.70
CA ASP A 114 5.64 -4.46 -18.59
C ASP A 114 4.65 -4.66 -17.43
N LEU A 115 3.82 -3.64 -17.18
CA LEU A 115 2.82 -3.68 -16.11
C LEU A 115 1.66 -4.66 -16.38
N ALA A 116 1.38 -4.96 -17.65
CA ALA A 116 0.35 -5.92 -18.02
C ALA A 116 0.78 -7.34 -17.61
N THR A 117 2.04 -7.68 -17.83
CA THR A 117 2.66 -8.93 -17.41
C THR A 117 2.83 -8.97 -15.89
N LEU A 118 3.26 -7.86 -15.27
CA LEU A 118 3.36 -7.76 -13.81
C LEU A 118 2.02 -8.08 -13.12
N ARG A 119 0.90 -7.67 -13.72
CA ARG A 119 -0.45 -7.98 -13.22
C ARG A 119 -0.73 -9.48 -13.11
N GLN A 120 -0.02 -10.28 -13.90
CA GLN A 120 -0.18 -11.73 -13.98
C GLN A 120 0.94 -12.50 -13.24
N ALA A 121 1.93 -11.80 -12.68
CA ALA A 121 3.07 -12.41 -12.00
C ALA A 121 2.63 -13.46 -10.96
N ARG A 122 3.40 -14.52 -10.77
CA ARG A 122 3.02 -15.57 -9.81
C ARG A 122 3.02 -15.02 -8.39
N LEU A 123 1.92 -15.21 -7.66
CA LEU A 123 1.87 -15.00 -6.20
C LEU A 123 2.09 -16.33 -5.50
N LEU A 124 2.94 -16.33 -4.48
CA LEU A 124 3.11 -17.48 -3.61
C LEU A 124 2.04 -17.43 -2.51
N PRO A 125 1.30 -18.52 -2.26
CA PRO A 125 0.43 -18.62 -1.11
C PRO A 125 1.23 -18.47 0.19
N SER A 126 0.68 -17.79 1.19
CA SER A 126 1.33 -17.65 2.50
C SER A 126 1.69 -18.99 3.15
N ALA A 127 0.95 -20.06 2.84
CA ALA A 127 1.22 -21.42 3.30
C ALA A 127 2.58 -21.98 2.85
N HIS A 128 3.20 -21.45 1.78
CA HIS A 128 4.53 -21.85 1.31
C HIS A 128 5.68 -21.13 2.03
N LEU A 129 5.40 -20.20 2.95
CA LEU A 129 6.42 -19.49 3.73
C LEU A 129 6.74 -20.16 5.07
N LEU A 130 6.02 -21.22 5.45
CA LEU A 130 6.40 -22.04 6.59
C LEU A 130 7.55 -22.97 6.18
N PRO A 131 8.66 -23.03 6.94
CA PRO A 131 9.70 -23.99 6.65
C PRO A 131 9.09 -25.40 6.69
N SER A 132 9.37 -26.21 5.66
CA SER A 132 9.03 -27.63 5.70
C SER A 132 9.63 -28.21 6.98
N ALA A 133 8.78 -28.69 7.89
CA ALA A 133 9.22 -29.39 9.09
C ALA A 133 10.11 -30.55 8.63
N HIS A 134 11.42 -30.41 8.82
CA HIS A 134 12.35 -31.49 8.56
C HIS A 134 12.04 -32.58 9.61
N PRO A 135 11.75 -33.83 9.22
CA PRO A 135 11.57 -34.89 10.20
C PRO A 135 12.89 -35.08 10.98
N PRO A 136 12.82 -35.42 12.28
CA PRO A 136 14.02 -35.63 13.10
C PRO A 136 14.84 -36.77 12.48
N VAL A 137 16.12 -36.51 12.26
CA VAL A 137 17.09 -37.54 11.88
C VAL A 137 17.30 -38.40 13.14
N GLY A 138 16.95 -39.68 13.02
CA GLY A 138 17.12 -40.67 14.09
C GLY A 138 18.58 -41.04 14.36
#